data_AF-K9PU75-F1
#
_entry.id   AF-K9PU75-F1
#
_cell.length_a   1.000
_cell.length_b   1.000
_cell.length_c   1.000
_cell.angle_alpha   90.00
_cell.angle_beta   90.00
_cell.angle_gamma   90.00
#
_symmetry.space_group_name_H-M   'P 1'
#
loop_
_entity.id
_entity.type
_entity.pdbx_description
1 polymer ?
#
loop_
_entity_poly.entity_id
_entity_poly.type
_entity_poly.pdbx_seq_one_letter_code
_entity_poly.pdbx_strand_id
1 'polypeptide(L)'
;MSNPIAIPAVSVTYAQDGTSTTPNALGMRPMQERAYQKRGEQYLLIKSPPASGKSRALMFIALDKLENQLKKSKKEPSINFDMIRRQ
;
A
#
# COMPACT_ATOMS: atom_id res chain seq x y z
N MET A 1 -33.23 -31.90 10.96
CA MET A 1 -32.53 -30.99 11.90
C MET A 1 -31.12 -30.81 11.37
N SER A 2 -30.81 -29.66 10.76
CA SER A 2 -29.46 -29.36 10.25
C SER A 2 -28.55 -28.98 11.42
N ASN A 3 -27.42 -29.68 11.57
CA ASN A 3 -26.41 -29.31 12.56
C ASN A 3 -25.81 -27.94 12.21
N PRO A 4 -25.71 -27.00 13.17
CA PRO A 4 -25.06 -25.72 12.92
C PRO A 4 -23.59 -25.95 12.60
N ILE A 5 -23.14 -25.40 11.48
CA ILE A 5 -21.73 -25.43 11.06
C ILE A 5 -20.94 -24.60 12.07
N ALA A 6 -20.08 -25.25 12.87
CA ALA A 6 -19.19 -24.58 13.80
C ALA A 6 -18.18 -23.76 13.01
N ILE A 7 -18.33 -22.43 13.04
CA ILE A 7 -17.36 -21.51 12.45
C ILE A 7 -16.14 -21.52 13.35
N PRO A 8 -14.93 -21.89 12.88
CA PRO A 8 -13.75 -21.85 13.72
C PRO A 8 -13.43 -20.40 14.08
N ALA A 9 -13.79 -20.01 15.30
CA ALA A 9 -13.46 -18.70 15.86
C ALA A 9 -11.98 -18.69 16.24
N VAL A 10 -11.16 -17.96 15.48
CA VAL A 10 -9.76 -17.74 15.82
C VAL A 10 -9.68 -16.58 16.82
N SER A 11 -9.50 -16.92 18.10
CA SER A 11 -9.22 -15.93 19.15
C SER A 11 -7.75 -15.53 19.11
N VAL A 12 -7.47 -14.24 18.93
CA VAL A 12 -6.12 -13.68 18.94
C VAL A 12 -6.05 -12.61 20.02
N THR A 13 -5.10 -12.75 20.95
CA THR A 13 -4.85 -11.75 21.99
C THR A 13 -3.82 -10.74 21.46
N TYR A 14 -4.16 -9.46 21.47
CA TYR A 14 -3.27 -8.37 21.06
C TYR A 14 -2.76 -7.60 22.28
N ALA A 15 -1.53 -7.10 22.22
CA ALA A 15 -0.99 -6.19 23.22
C ALA A 15 -1.76 -4.85 23.20
N GLN A 16 -2.12 -4.34 24.37
CA GLN A 16 -2.87 -3.09 24.56
C GLN A 16 -1.96 -1.92 24.94
N ASP A 17 -0.73 -1.90 24.43
CA ASP A 17 0.32 -0.93 24.79
C ASP A 17 0.30 0.36 23.93
N GLY A 18 -0.67 0.50 23.02
CA GLY A 18 -0.84 1.67 22.15
C GLY A 18 0.20 1.81 21.03
N THR A 19 1.27 1.01 21.03
CA THR A 19 2.40 1.09 20.08
C THR A 19 1.94 0.91 18.62
N SER A 20 0.86 0.16 18.41
CA SER A 20 0.25 -0.09 17.10
C SER A 20 -0.45 1.14 16.49
N THR A 21 -0.64 2.20 17.28
CA THR A 21 -1.40 3.39 16.85
C THR A 21 -0.52 4.59 16.51
N THR A 22 0.72 4.62 17.01
CA THR A 22 1.66 5.72 16.83
C THR A 22 2.15 5.78 15.38
N PRO A 23 1.93 6.89 14.65
CA PRO A 23 2.40 7.03 13.29
C PRO A 23 3.89 7.40 13.22
N ASN A 24 4.56 7.04 12.13
CA ASN A 24 5.88 7.54 11.76
C ASN A 24 5.79 8.95 11.16
N ALA A 25 6.94 9.50 10.74
CA ALA A 25 7.02 10.86 10.16
C ALA A 25 6.16 11.05 8.89
N LEU A 26 5.85 9.97 8.16
CA LEU A 26 4.99 9.99 6.98
C LEU A 26 3.50 9.77 7.31
N GLY A 27 3.15 9.68 8.60
CA GLY A 27 1.78 9.42 9.03
C GLY A 27 1.35 7.95 8.88
N MET A 28 2.30 7.03 8.77
CA MET A 28 2.06 5.58 8.67
C MET A 28 2.16 4.91 10.03
N ARG A 29 1.19 4.06 10.38
CA ARG A 29 1.31 3.17 11.54
C ARG A 29 2.26 2.00 11.25
N PRO A 30 2.81 1.29 12.26
CA PRO A 30 3.83 0.26 12.04
C PRO A 30 3.44 -0.82 11.02
N MET A 31 2.18 -1.26 11.02
CA MET A 31 1.68 -2.24 10.05
C MET A 31 1.65 -1.69 8.60
N GLN A 32 1.32 -0.41 8.45
CA GLN A 32 1.26 0.27 7.15
C GLN A 32 2.68 0.47 6.60
N GLU A 33 3.62 0.87 7.46
CA GLU A 33 5.03 1.02 7.11
C GLU A 33 5.63 -0.29 6.61
N ARG A 34 5.37 -1.42 7.30
CA ARG A 34 5.83 -2.75 6.86
C ARG A 34 5.30 -3.12 5.47
N ALA A 35 4.02 -2.87 5.20
CA ALA A 35 3.44 -3.11 3.88
C ALA A 35 4.05 -2.17 2.83
N TYR A 36 4.23 -0.89 3.19
CA TYR A 36 4.82 0.11 2.32
C TYR A 36 6.24 -0.27 1.94
N GLN A 37 7.11 -0.75 2.83
CA GLN A 37 8.48 -1.17 2.48
C GLN A 37 8.54 -2.18 1.31
N LYS A 38 7.50 -3.01 1.15
CA LYS A 38 7.33 -3.99 0.06
C LYS A 38 6.64 -3.44 -1.19
N ARG A 39 6.49 -2.12 -1.36
CA ARG A 39 5.77 -1.52 -2.52
C ARG A 39 6.35 -1.83 -3.90
N GLY A 40 7.61 -2.27 -3.97
CA GLY A 40 8.27 -2.64 -5.22
C GLY A 40 7.89 -4.03 -5.76
N GLU A 41 7.22 -4.85 -4.95
CA GLU A 41 6.81 -6.20 -5.36
C GLU A 41 5.65 -6.16 -6.36
N GLN A 42 5.66 -7.06 -7.34
CA GLN A 42 4.58 -7.19 -8.33
C GLN A 42 3.26 -7.61 -7.66
N TYR A 43 3.35 -8.50 -6.66
CA TYR A 43 2.21 -8.99 -5.90
C TYR A 43 2.51 -8.92 -4.40
N LEU A 44 1.53 -8.47 -3.61
CA LEU A 44 1.67 -8.36 -2.16
C LEU A 44 0.42 -8.93 -1.47
N LEU A 45 0.61 -9.94 -0.63
CA LEU A 45 -0.44 -10.48 0.23
C LEU A 45 -0.38 -9.81 1.61
N ILE A 46 -1.44 -9.07 1.96
CA ILE A 46 -1.56 -8.41 3.27
C ILE A 46 -2.59 -9.15 4.11
N LYS A 47 -2.13 -9.95 5.08
CA LYS A 47 -2.97 -10.52 6.14
C LYS A 47 -2.88 -9.66 7.39
N SER A 48 -4.00 -9.15 7.86
CA SER A 48 -4.01 -8.20 8.98
C SER A 48 -5.26 -8.34 9.84
N PRO A 49 -5.18 -8.04 11.16
CA PRO A 49 -6.36 -7.99 12.03
C PRO A 49 -7.41 -6.98 11.52
N PRO A 50 -8.67 -7.13 11.94
CA PRO A 50 -9.69 -6.10 11.74
C PRO A 50 -9.20 -4.73 12.22
N ALA A 51 -9.60 -3.65 11.52
CA ALA A 51 -9.28 -2.26 11.87
C ALA A 51 -7.78 -1.88 11.96
N SER A 52 -6.85 -2.76 11.58
CA SER A 52 -5.40 -2.50 11.57
C SER A 52 -4.92 -1.46 10.54
N GLY A 53 -5.81 -0.98 9.67
CA GLY A 53 -5.48 0.04 8.67
C GLY A 53 -5.04 -0.49 7.31
N LYS A 54 -5.46 -1.72 6.92
CA LYS A 54 -5.19 -2.31 5.59
C LYS A 54 -5.53 -1.37 4.43
N SER A 55 -6.68 -0.69 4.46
CA SER A 55 -7.08 0.26 3.40
C SER A 55 -6.11 1.44 3.30
N ARG A 56 -5.60 1.93 4.44
CA ARG A 56 -4.61 3.02 4.48
C ARG A 56 -3.23 2.54 4.00
N ALA A 57 -2.84 1.31 4.33
CA ALA A 57 -1.61 0.70 3.77
C ALA A 57 -1.68 0.61 2.24
N LEU A 58 -2.79 0.12 1.70
CA LEU A 58 -3.02 0.08 0.24
C LEU A 58 -3.03 1.47 -0.39
N MET A 59 -3.59 2.48 0.29
CA MET A 59 -3.58 3.87 -0.18
C MET A 59 -2.14 4.39 -0.34
N PHE A 60 -1.27 4.22 0.65
CA PHE A 60 0.12 4.66 0.55
C PHE A 60 0.88 3.97 -0.59
N ILE A 61 0.70 2.65 -0.75
CA ILE A 61 1.30 1.90 -1.87
C ILE A 61 0.76 2.40 -3.21
N ALA A 62 -0.55 2.66 -3.32
CA ALA A 62 -1.15 3.16 -4.54
C ALA A 62 -0.61 4.54 -4.91
N LEU A 63 -0.55 5.47 -3.96
CA LEU A 63 0.03 6.81 -4.16
C LEU A 63 1.47 6.73 -4.66
N ASP A 64 2.30 5.88 -4.05
CA ASP A 64 3.68 5.67 -4.49
C ASP A 64 3.76 5.16 -5.92
N LYS A 65 2.89 4.21 -6.31
CA LYS A 65 2.83 3.73 -7.70
C LYS A 65 2.42 4.84 -8.67
N LEU A 66 1.43 5.67 -8.32
CA LEU A 66 1.03 6.81 -9.15
C LEU A 66 2.20 7.78 -9.33
N GLU A 67 2.89 8.13 -8.25
CA GLU A 67 4.03 9.05 -8.26
C GLU A 67 5.24 8.50 -9.01
N ASN A 68 5.60 7.24 -8.79
CA ASN A 68 6.86 6.67 -9.30
C ASN A 68 6.74 5.99 -10.66
N GLN A 69 5.58 5.46 -11.03
CA GLN A 69 5.40 4.69 -12.27
C GLN A 69 4.66 5.51 -13.34
N LEU A 70 3.55 6.15 -12.99
CA LEU A 70 2.76 6.92 -13.96
C LEU A 70 3.37 8.28 -14.31
N LYS A 71 4.08 8.94 -13.38
CA LYS A 71 4.75 10.20 -13.74
C LYS A 71 6.02 9.98 -14.57
N LYS A 72 6.72 8.86 -14.39
CA LYS A 72 7.90 8.52 -15.21
C LYS A 72 7.54 8.20 -16.66
N SER A 73 6.38 7.58 -16.92
CA SER A 73 5.90 7.33 -18.29
C SER A 73 5.39 8.59 -18.99
N LYS A 74 5.04 9.65 -18.24
CA LYS A 74 4.59 10.94 -18.76
C LYS A 74 5.70 11.96 -19.01
N LYS A 75 6.99 11.57 -19.03
CA LYS A 75 8.00 12.43 -19.64
C LYS A 75 7.65 12.55 -21.12
N GLU A 76 7.03 13.67 -21.50
CA GLU A 76 6.79 14.02 -22.90
C GLU A 76 8.08 13.80 -23.69
N PRO A 77 8.02 13.22 -24.89
CA PRO A 77 9.15 13.28 -25.79
C PRO A 77 9.41 14.76 -26.03
N SER A 78 10.55 15.26 -25.55
CA SER A 78 11.01 16.60 -25.88
C SER A 78 11.06 16.69 -27.40
N ILE A 79 10.11 17.39 -28.01
CA ILE A 79 10.13 17.65 -29.45
C ILE A 79 11.41 18.42 -29.70
N ASN A 80 12.37 17.77 -30.35
CA ASN A 80 13.60 18.41 -30.77
C ASN A 80 13.28 19.29 -31.98
N PHE A 81 12.93 20.55 -31.72
CA PHE A 81 12.60 21.55 -32.75
C PHE A 81 13.72 21.76 -33.77
N ASP A 82 14.97 21.38 -33.46
CA ASP A 82 16.10 21.45 -34.39
C ASP A 82 15.98 20.47 -35.56
N MET A 83 15.16 19.42 -35.43
CA MET A 83 14.90 18.46 -36.51
C MET A 83 13.86 18.99 -37.52
N ILE A 84 13.01 19.95 -37.11
CA ILE A 84 11.91 20.47 -37.95
C ILE A 84 12.37 21.64 -38.84
N ARG A 85 13.44 22.37 -38.47
CA ARG A 85 13.98 23.48 -39.28
C ARG A 85 14.96 23.09 -40.40
N ARG A 86 15.11 21.79 -40.71
CA ARG A 86 16.00 21.32 -41.79
C ARG A 86 15.28 20.77 -43.03
N GLN A 87 14.00 21.08 -43.22
CA GLN A 87 13.31 20.90 -44.49
C GLN A 87 12.90 22.24 -45.07
#